data_AF-A0A2D9LL64-F1
#
_entry.id   AF-A0A2D9LL64-F1
#
_cell.length_a   1.000
_cell.length_b   1.000
_cell.length_c   1.000
_cell.angle_alpha   90.00
_cell.angle_beta   90.00
_cell.angle_gamma   90.00
#
_symmetry.space_group_name_H-M   'P 1'
#
loop_
_entity.id
_entity.type
_entity.pdbx_description
1 polymer ?
#
loop_
_entity_poly.entity_id
_entity_poly.type
_entity_poly.pdbx_seq_one_letter_code
_entity_poly.pdbx_strand_id
1 'polypeptide(L)'
;MKPQTRHNLLDKLRIGPWLILAIITTVVVGVLYPHQLGVLLWSLTKLCWGAYLGYWIDRSIFPYARPDGFNPDRDPKERTLWELLMLRRALIIAGAILALGLGV
;
A
#
# COMPACT_ATOMS: atom_id res chain seq x y z
N MET A 1 -12.88 29.63 -6.00
CA MET A 1 -11.45 29.88 -5.66
C MET A 1 -11.00 28.74 -4.74
N LYS A 2 -10.49 27.62 -5.30
CA LYS A 2 -10.05 26.46 -4.49
C LYS A 2 -8.69 26.80 -3.85
N PRO A 3 -8.51 26.61 -2.54
CA PRO A 3 -7.21 26.85 -1.92
C PRO A 3 -6.23 25.83 -2.49
N GLN A 4 -5.19 26.34 -3.16
CA GLN A 4 -4.03 25.56 -3.59
C GLN A 4 -3.38 24.97 -2.34
N THR A 5 -3.61 23.68 -2.09
CA THR A 5 -2.99 22.94 -1.00
C THR A 5 -1.48 22.94 -1.24
N ARG A 6 -0.74 23.79 -0.52
CA ARG A 6 0.72 23.75 -0.53
C ARG A 6 1.13 22.38 0.02
N HIS A 7 1.48 21.45 -0.86
CA HIS A 7 2.14 20.21 -0.47
C HIS A 7 3.50 20.57 0.12
N ASN A 8 3.54 20.78 1.43
CA ASN A 8 4.76 20.99 2.16
C ASN A 8 5.57 19.69 2.08
N LEU A 9 6.88 19.80 1.86
CA LEU A 9 7.79 18.64 1.86
C LEU A 9 7.66 17.82 3.16
N LEU A 10 7.24 18.46 4.25
CA LEU A 10 6.92 17.86 5.54
C LEU A 10 5.75 16.87 5.49
N ASP A 11 4.74 17.07 4.63
CA ASP A 11 3.65 16.11 4.47
C ASP A 11 4.11 14.84 3.75
N LYS A 12 5.09 14.95 2.84
CA LYS A 12 5.75 13.78 2.23
C LYS A 12 6.63 13.01 3.22
N LEU A 13 7.14 13.69 4.25
CA LEU A 13 8.00 13.12 5.30
C LEU A 13 7.23 12.49 6.47
N ARG A 14 5.89 12.44 6.45
CA ARG A 14 5.08 11.82 7.53
C ARG A 14 5.40 10.35 7.77
N ILE A 15 5.81 9.62 6.73
CA ILE A 15 6.29 8.22 6.83
C ILE A 15 7.76 8.12 7.24
N GLY A 16 8.50 9.24 7.21
CA GLY A 16 9.92 9.31 7.52
C GLY A 16 10.31 8.69 8.86
N PRO A 17 9.63 9.00 9.99
CA PRO A 17 9.94 8.41 11.28
C PRO A 17 9.81 6.87 11.30
N TRP A 18 8.79 6.33 10.63
CA TRP A 18 8.56 4.89 10.54
C TRP A 18 9.61 4.20 9.67
N LEU A 19 10.02 4.84 8.57
CA LEU A 19 11.09 4.34 7.72
C LEU A 19 12.43 4.31 8.46
N ILE A 20 12.76 5.38 9.21
CA ILE A 20 13.98 5.45 10.02
C ILE A 20 14.00 4.32 11.05
N LEU A 21 12.88 4.12 11.76
CA LEU A 21 12.76 3.04 12.75
C LEU A 21 12.97 1.66 12.10
N ALA A 22 12.32 1.41 10.96
CA ALA A 22 12.45 0.14 10.23
C ALA A 22 13.90 -0.14 9.79
N ILE A 23 14.62 0.87 9.34
CA ILE A 23 16.05 0.75 8.98
C ILE A 23 16.88 0.43 10.23
N ILE A 24 16.69 1.15 11.34
CA ILE A 24 17.43 0.91 12.59
C ILE A 24 17.21 -0.52 13.07
N THR A 25 15.95 -0.99 13.14
CA THR A 25 15.65 -2.35 13.59
C THR A 25 16.23 -3.40 12.65
N THR A 26 16.21 -3.17 11.33
CA THR A 26 16.80 -4.08 10.34
C THR A 26 18.32 -4.18 10.51
N VAL A 27 18.99 -3.06 10.76
CA VAL A 27 20.44 -3.02 11.01
C VAL A 27 20.78 -3.77 12.31
N VAL A 28 20.03 -3.55 13.39
CA VAL A 28 20.24 -4.26 14.66
C VAL A 28 20.09 -5.78 14.49
N VAL A 29 19.04 -6.24 13.79
CA VAL A 29 18.86 -7.66 13.48
C VAL A 29 20.00 -8.19 12.60
N GLY A 30 20.45 -7.40 11.62
CA GLY A 30 21.56 -7.78 10.74
C GLY A 30 22.89 -7.96 11.46
N VAL A 31 23.16 -7.15 12.49
CA VAL A 31 24.37 -7.27 13.31
C VAL A 31 24.29 -8.44 14.28
N LEU A 32 23.14 -8.65 14.94
CA LEU A 32 22.96 -9.72 15.94
C LEU A 32 22.77 -11.11 15.31
N TYR A 33 22.02 -11.18 14.21
CA TYR A 33 21.60 -12.42 13.57
C TYR A 33 21.65 -12.30 12.03
N PRO A 34 22.85 -12.28 11.42
CA PRO A 34 23.02 -12.02 9.99
C PRO A 34 22.30 -13.03 9.08
N HIS A 35 22.12 -14.27 9.55
CA HIS A 35 21.38 -15.31 8.82
C HIS A 35 19.88 -14.98 8.64
N GLN A 36 19.29 -14.15 9.50
CA GLN A 36 17.87 -13.79 9.45
C GLN A 36 17.56 -12.75 8.38
N LEU A 37 18.56 -12.01 7.88
CA LEU A 37 18.37 -11.06 6.79
C LEU A 37 17.86 -11.73 5.51
N GLY A 38 18.29 -12.97 5.24
CA GLY A 38 17.77 -13.76 4.13
C GLY A 38 16.28 -14.08 4.27
N VAL A 39 15.85 -14.43 5.48
CA VAL A 39 14.42 -14.72 5.79
C VAL A 39 13.57 -13.46 5.70
N LEU A 40 14.10 -12.32 6.15
CA LEU A 40 13.45 -11.02 6.00
C LEU A 40 13.29 -10.66 4.51
N LEU A 41 14.35 -10.81 3.72
CA LEU A 41 14.32 -10.54 2.28
C LEU A 41 13.32 -11.44 1.55
N TRP A 42 13.30 -12.72 1.89
CA TRP A 42 12.31 -13.68 1.38
C TRP A 42 10.88 -13.21 1.69
N SER A 43 10.62 -12.82 2.95
CA SER A 43 9.31 -12.37 3.39
C SER A 43 8.86 -11.09 2.70
N LEU A 44 9.77 -10.11 2.52
CA LEU A 44 9.52 -8.88 1.78
C LEU A 44 9.24 -9.16 0.30
N THR A 45 9.92 -10.13 -0.29
CA THR A 45 9.69 -10.53 -1.69
C THR A 45 8.27 -11.05 -1.87
N LYS A 46 7.79 -11.93 -0.96
CA LYS A 46 6.39 -12.39 -0.96
C LYS A 46 5.40 -11.23 -0.82
N LEU A 47 5.69 -10.27 0.05
CA LEU A 47 4.84 -9.09 0.28
C LEU A 47 4.73 -8.20 -0.96
N CYS A 48 5.84 -7.94 -1.65
CA CYS A 48 5.87 -7.19 -2.91
C CYS A 48 5.07 -7.90 -4.01
N TRP A 49 5.24 -9.21 -4.17
CA TRP A 49 4.48 -10.00 -5.14
C TRP A 49 2.99 -10.03 -4.81
N GLY A 50 2.62 -10.12 -3.53
CA GLY A 50 1.23 -10.09 -3.08
C GLY A 50 0.56 -8.76 -3.37
N ALA A 51 1.26 -7.66 -3.11
CA ALA A 51 0.77 -6.32 -3.45
C ALA A 51 0.57 -6.14 -4.96
N TYR A 52 1.54 -6.59 -5.76
CA TYR A 52 1.47 -6.55 -7.21
C TYR A 52 0.27 -7.37 -7.73
N LEU A 53 0.17 -8.64 -7.33
CA LEU A 53 -0.92 -9.52 -7.76
C LEU A 53 -2.28 -9.00 -7.30
N GLY A 54 -2.41 -8.57 -6.05
CA GLY A 54 -3.66 -8.01 -5.53
C GLY A 54 -4.16 -6.81 -6.33
N TYR A 55 -3.24 -5.91 -6.72
CA TYR A 55 -3.58 -4.77 -7.58
C TYR A 55 -4.05 -5.21 -8.98
N TRP A 56 -3.36 -6.18 -9.60
CA TRP A 56 -3.75 -6.71 -10.90
C TRP A 56 -5.07 -7.47 -10.85
N ILE A 57 -5.35 -8.21 -9.78
CA ILE A 57 -6.62 -8.90 -9.55
C ILE A 57 -7.78 -7.91 -9.49
N ASP A 58 -7.66 -6.83 -8.71
CA ASP A 58 -8.68 -5.75 -8.67
C ASP A 58 -8.96 -5.21 -10.09
N ARG A 59 -7.90 -4.96 -10.87
CA ARG A 59 -8.01 -4.39 -12.22
C ARG A 59 -8.62 -5.35 -13.25
N SER A 60 -8.40 -6.66 -13.10
CA SER A 60 -8.94 -7.70 -13.98
C SER A 60 -10.40 -8.03 -13.68
N ILE A 61 -10.80 -8.08 -12.40
CA ILE A 61 -12.18 -8.40 -12.00
C ILE A 61 -13.11 -7.22 -12.26
N PHE A 62 -12.63 -5.98 -12.08
CA PHE A 62 -13.46 -4.77 -12.18
C PHE A 62 -12.96 -3.77 -13.24
N PRO A 63 -13.00 -4.11 -14.54
CA PRO A 63 -12.52 -3.22 -15.60
C PRO A 63 -13.35 -1.93 -15.73
N TYR A 64 -14.66 -2.01 -15.42
CA TYR A 64 -15.62 -0.90 -15.57
C TYR A 64 -15.70 0.04 -14.35
N ALA A 65 -15.31 -0.43 -13.16
CA ALA A 65 -15.48 0.31 -11.90
C ALA A 65 -14.13 0.83 -11.38
N ARG A 66 -13.36 1.50 -12.26
CA ARG A 66 -12.05 2.04 -11.90
C ARG A 66 -12.19 3.36 -11.13
N PRO A 67 -11.46 3.53 -10.01
CA PRO A 67 -11.52 4.77 -9.25
C PRO A 67 -11.04 6.00 -10.03
N ASP A 68 -10.17 5.80 -11.02
CA ASP A 68 -9.61 6.88 -11.86
C ASP A 68 -10.67 7.59 -12.72
N GLY A 69 -11.84 6.97 -12.91
CA GLY A 69 -12.96 7.53 -13.67
C GLY A 69 -13.88 8.45 -12.87
N PHE A 70 -13.76 8.48 -11.54
CA PHE A 70 -14.64 9.26 -10.66
C PHE A 70 -13.92 10.50 -10.13
N ASN A 71 -14.63 11.62 -10.04
CA ASN A 71 -14.08 12.87 -9.51
C ASN A 71 -14.88 13.35 -8.30
N PRO A 72 -14.52 12.90 -7.08
CA PRO A 72 -15.21 13.27 -5.84
C PRO A 72 -15.22 14.80 -5.57
N ASP A 73 -14.26 15.54 -6.13
CA ASP A 73 -14.16 16.99 -5.99
C ASP A 73 -15.01 17.78 -6.99
N ARG A 74 -15.62 17.09 -7.96
CA ARG A 74 -16.54 17.65 -8.95
C ARG A 74 -17.99 17.32 -8.64
N ASP A 75 -18.28 16.08 -8.26
CA ASP A 75 -19.63 15.66 -7.86
C ASP A 75 -19.60 15.02 -6.45
N PRO A 76 -20.27 15.62 -5.45
CA PRO A 76 -20.39 15.05 -4.11
C PRO A 76 -21.00 13.65 -4.08
N LYS A 77 -21.87 13.31 -5.04
CA LYS A 77 -22.53 11.99 -5.09
C LYS A 77 -21.55 10.87 -5.44
N GLU A 78 -20.46 11.19 -6.14
CA GLU A 78 -19.41 10.23 -6.49
C GLU A 78 -18.44 9.96 -5.33
N ARG A 79 -18.45 10.76 -4.26
CA ARG A 79 -17.55 10.59 -3.09
C ARG A 79 -17.70 9.22 -2.44
N THR A 80 -18.93 8.86 -2.08
CA THR A 80 -19.22 7.59 -1.41
C THR A 80 -18.85 6.39 -2.29
N LEU A 81 -19.09 6.49 -3.61
CA LEU A 81 -18.72 5.45 -4.57
C LEU A 81 -17.20 5.31 -4.65
N TRP A 82 -16.47 6.42 -4.77
CA TRP A 82 -15.01 6.42 -4.82
C TRP A 82 -14.39 5.82 -3.55
N GLU A 83 -14.91 6.19 -2.38
CA GLU A 83 -14.48 5.65 -1.08
C GLU A 83 -14.71 4.13 -0.99
N LEU A 84 -15.88 3.64 -1.40
CA LEU A 84 -16.19 2.20 -1.45
C LEU A 84 -15.27 1.45 -2.42
N LEU A 85 -14.96 2.03 -3.58
CA LEU A 85 -14.05 1.44 -4.55
C LEU A 85 -12.62 1.35 -4.01
N MET A 86 -12.15 2.39 -3.32
CA MET A 86 -10.85 2.39 -2.64
C MET A 86 -10.79 1.33 -1.53
N LEU A 87 -11.88 1.16 -0.77
CA LEU A 87 -11.98 0.16 0.28
C LEU A 87 -11.96 -1.27 -0.29
N ARG A 88 -12.68 -1.53 -1.38
CA ARG A 88 -12.62 -2.82 -2.10
C ARG A 88 -11.21 -3.14 -2.57
N ARG A 89 -10.53 -2.19 -3.22
CA ARG A 89 -9.15 -2.37 -3.70
C ARG A 89 -8.21 -2.66 -2.53
N ALA A 90 -8.33 -1.92 -1.44
CA ALA A 90 -7.53 -2.15 -0.23
C ALA A 90 -7.76 -3.56 0.34
N LEU A 91 -9.00 -4.04 0.37
CA LEU A 91 -9.36 -5.36 0.91
C LEU A 91 -8.85 -6.51 0.02
N ILE A 92 -8.92 -6.37 -1.31
CA ILE A 92 -8.36 -7.35 -2.25
C ILE A 92 -6.83 -7.43 -2.12
N ILE A 93 -6.16 -6.27 -2.07
CA ILE A 93 -4.70 -6.23 -1.90
C ILE A 93 -4.29 -6.80 -0.55
N ALA A 94 -4.98 -6.45 0.52
CA ALA A 94 -4.75 -7.00 1.86
C ALA A 94 -4.93 -8.53 1.86
N GLY A 95 -6.01 -9.03 1.25
CA GLY A 95 -6.25 -10.47 1.12
C GLY A 95 -5.13 -11.19 0.37
N ALA A 96 -4.64 -10.62 -0.73
CA ALA A 96 -3.53 -11.19 -1.50
C ALA A 96 -2.22 -11.22 -0.69
N ILE A 97 -1.91 -10.14 0.03
CA ILE A 97 -0.72 -10.06 0.89
C ILE A 97 -0.82 -11.07 2.04
N LEU A 98 -1.97 -11.17 2.71
CA LEU A 98 -2.19 -12.12 3.80
C LEU A 98 -2.11 -13.57 3.30
N ALA A 99 -2.68 -13.88 2.14
CA ALA A 99 -2.60 -15.22 1.56
C ALA A 99 -1.15 -15.65 1.27
N LEU A 100 -0.32 -14.76 0.69
CA LEU A 100 1.10 -15.06 0.46
C LEU A 100 1.96 -15.00 1.73
N GLY A 101 1.55 -14.20 2.72
CA GLY A 101 2.22 -14.11 4.01
C GLY A 101 1.99 -15.35 4.89
N LEU A 102 0.78 -15.90 4.87
CA LEU A 102 0.38 -17.09 5.64
C LEU A 102 0.68 -18.41 4.92
N GLY A 103 0.70 -18.41 3.59
CA GLY A 103 1.22 -19.51 2.79
C GLY A 103 2.73 -19.61 3.02
N VAL A 104 3.11 -20.49 3.95
CA VAL A 104 4.48 -20.77 4.40
C VAL A 104 5.40 -20.97 3.19
#